data_AF-A0A356TQH0-F1
#
_entry.id   AF-A0A356TQH0-F1
#
_cell.length_a   1.000
_cell.length_b   1.000
_cell.length_c   1.000
_cell.angle_alpha   90.00
_cell.angle_beta   90.00
_cell.angle_gamma   90.00
#
_symmetry.space_group_name_H-M   'P 1'
#
loop_
_entity.id
_entity.type
_entity.pdbx_description
1 polymer ?
#
loop_
_entity_poly.entity_id
_entity_poly.type
_entity_poly.pdbx_seq_one_letter_code
_entity_poly.pdbx_strand_id
1 'polypeptide(L)'
;MDASVQRDARATISCATVAEANGWSLCAEAGERCELVFEDGAGCNAVCEALGRACVASYEDAPGECVAQADLPSLDCAETGHGSDYCVCGGAPPGSTDGGAGDGGALDAGRDLDAAARPAHEAILDERVGFGRFTTGGAGGPVVDVTTLADDGPGSLRAAAEAVGPAWIRFRVSGEIALRSPIQVESDKTVDGRGADITVTGDGLFVQGGRGNVILTHFAIRDSADDLIRFYDGGARMWVHHMDLENGGDGAFDATEGVTEVTISYTHIRNHDKTMLVGASSDTGDGAGMRWTGHHNWYEDCVQRLPFIRMGWAHSFNNLIEWRSGTAMSVRISPGQMLVENNVLAPQTAVGHKVISEGEGRGAVRLRGNLERPLPGDVIEMTEH
;
A
#
# COMPACT_ATOMS: atom_id res chain seq x y z
N MET A 1 23.36 50.66 -38.77
CA MET A 1 21.96 50.29 -38.47
C MET A 1 22.07 49.02 -37.67
N ASP A 2 22.12 49.20 -36.36
CA ASP A 2 22.47 48.17 -35.39
C ASP A 2 21.18 47.74 -34.70
N ALA A 3 20.90 46.44 -34.69
CA ALA A 3 19.72 45.84 -34.11
C ALA A 3 20.15 45.01 -32.90
N SER A 4 20.28 45.67 -31.74
CA SER A 4 20.41 45.00 -30.45
C SER A 4 19.01 44.69 -29.91
N VAL A 5 18.65 43.42 -30.01
CA VAL A 5 17.45 42.83 -29.40
C VAL A 5 17.59 42.93 -27.87
N GLN A 6 16.64 43.62 -27.24
CA GLN A 6 16.41 43.54 -25.80
C GLN A 6 16.05 42.10 -25.45
N ARG A 7 16.86 41.46 -24.60
CA ARG A 7 16.53 40.17 -23.98
C ARG A 7 15.44 40.42 -22.94
N ASP A 8 14.28 39.80 -23.15
CA ASP A 8 13.20 39.69 -22.18
C ASP A 8 13.72 39.05 -20.90
N ALA A 9 13.57 39.76 -19.78
CA ALA A 9 13.79 39.22 -18.45
C ALA A 9 12.60 38.33 -18.09
N ARG A 10 12.71 37.02 -18.32
CA ARG A 10 11.79 36.00 -17.78
C ARG A 10 11.66 36.26 -16.28
N ALA A 11 10.44 36.47 -15.78
CA ALA A 11 10.21 36.63 -14.34
C ALA A 11 10.71 35.37 -13.61
N THR A 12 11.69 35.55 -12.72
CA THR A 12 12.26 34.45 -11.94
C THR A 12 11.18 33.91 -11.00
N ILE A 13 10.90 32.61 -11.08
CA ILE A 13 10.01 31.92 -10.13
C ILE A 13 10.65 32.00 -8.74
N SER A 14 9.96 32.63 -7.78
CA SER A 14 10.41 32.73 -6.38
C SER A 14 10.12 31.42 -5.65
N CYS A 15 11.14 30.85 -5.01
CA CYS A 15 10.97 29.61 -4.28
C CYS A 15 10.06 29.77 -3.06
N ALA A 16 10.05 30.94 -2.43
CA ALA A 16 9.13 31.25 -1.32
C ALA A 16 7.66 31.18 -1.74
N THR A 17 7.30 31.76 -2.89
CA THR A 17 5.92 31.79 -3.37
C THR A 17 5.42 30.39 -3.73
N VAL A 18 6.26 29.57 -4.37
CA VAL A 18 5.90 28.19 -4.71
C VAL A 18 5.84 27.31 -3.47
N ALA A 19 6.77 27.48 -2.52
CA ALA A 19 6.74 26.76 -1.26
C ALA A 19 5.46 27.05 -0.46
N GLU A 20 5.09 28.34 -0.31
CA GLU A 20 3.86 28.76 0.38
C GLU A 20 2.60 28.19 -0.29
N ALA A 21 2.54 28.22 -1.63
CA ALA A 21 1.39 27.71 -2.37
C ALA A 21 1.19 26.19 -2.24
N ASN A 22 2.27 25.43 -1.97
CA ASN A 22 2.24 23.98 -1.82
C ASN A 22 2.36 23.51 -0.36
N GLY A 23 2.43 24.43 0.61
CA GLY A 23 2.58 24.09 2.03
C GLY A 23 3.97 23.52 2.38
N TRP A 24 4.97 23.75 1.55
CA TRP A 24 6.36 23.34 1.80
C TRP A 24 7.10 24.41 2.61
N SER A 25 8.09 23.99 3.37
CA SER A 25 8.93 24.91 4.14
C SER A 25 10.20 25.24 3.34
N LEU A 26 10.39 26.52 2.99
CA LEU A 26 11.63 26.99 2.38
C LEU A 26 12.71 27.16 3.45
N CYS A 27 13.80 26.41 3.32
CA CYS A 27 14.93 26.43 4.25
C CYS A 27 15.99 27.46 3.86
N ALA A 28 16.30 27.54 2.55
CA ALA A 28 17.24 28.51 2.01
C ALA A 28 16.94 28.82 0.54
N GLU A 29 17.21 30.05 0.12
CA GLU A 29 17.15 30.48 -1.28
C GLU A 29 18.40 31.32 -1.60
N ALA A 30 19.16 30.88 -2.60
CA ALA A 30 20.36 31.56 -3.06
C ALA A 30 20.48 31.47 -4.60
N GLY A 31 20.13 32.55 -5.29
CA GLY A 31 20.17 32.61 -6.75
C GLY A 31 19.22 31.60 -7.38
N GLU A 32 19.77 30.58 -8.05
CA GLU A 32 18.98 29.52 -8.69
C GLU A 32 18.84 28.25 -7.82
N ARG A 33 19.32 28.28 -6.58
CA ARG A 33 19.29 27.16 -5.65
C ARG A 33 18.25 27.37 -4.55
N CYS A 34 17.44 26.35 -4.32
CA CYS A 34 16.40 26.35 -3.30
C CYS A 34 16.43 25.05 -2.50
N GLU A 35 16.32 25.18 -1.18
CA GLU A 35 16.35 24.05 -0.25
C GLU A 35 15.04 24.02 0.52
N LEU A 36 14.35 22.87 0.51
CA LEU A 36 12.98 22.75 1.00
C LEU A 36 12.75 21.46 1.79
N VAL A 37 11.79 21.52 2.70
CA VAL A 37 11.21 20.39 3.43
C VAL A 37 9.72 20.28 3.12
N PHE A 38 9.24 19.04 2.98
CA PHE A 38 7.85 18.71 2.70
C PHE A 38 7.47 17.37 3.36
N GLU A 39 6.18 17.18 3.59
CA GLU A 39 5.62 16.01 4.30
C GLU A 39 4.46 15.34 3.54
N ASP A 40 4.16 15.85 2.34
CA ASP A 40 3.07 15.37 1.48
C ASP A 40 3.47 14.16 0.61
N GLY A 41 4.72 13.70 0.73
CA GLY A 41 5.30 12.60 -0.04
C GLY A 41 5.54 12.94 -1.51
N ALA A 42 5.51 14.22 -1.89
CA ALA A 42 5.87 14.69 -3.23
C ALA A 42 7.38 14.56 -3.44
N GLY A 43 7.87 13.36 -3.76
CA GLY A 43 9.31 13.05 -3.88
C GLY A 43 10.12 14.09 -4.67
N CYS A 44 11.42 14.16 -4.41
CA CYS A 44 12.22 15.36 -4.68
C CYS A 44 12.23 15.89 -6.12
N ASN A 45 12.01 15.04 -7.12
CA ASN A 45 11.92 15.46 -8.51
C ASN A 45 10.68 16.33 -8.78
N ALA A 46 9.53 16.00 -8.18
CA ALA A 46 8.29 16.75 -8.37
C ALA A 46 8.36 18.13 -7.70
N VAL A 47 8.94 18.19 -6.50
CA VAL A 47 9.17 19.45 -5.78
C VAL A 47 10.06 20.40 -6.59
N CYS A 48 11.15 19.88 -7.17
CA CYS A 48 12.03 20.71 -7.99
C CYS A 48 11.40 21.11 -9.33
N GLU A 49 10.61 20.24 -9.96
CA GLU A 49 9.89 20.56 -11.19
C GLU A 49 8.86 21.69 -11.00
N ALA A 50 8.15 21.70 -9.87
CA ALA A 50 7.22 22.79 -9.51
C ALA A 50 7.91 24.16 -9.39
N LEU A 51 9.21 24.16 -9.06
CA LEU A 51 10.06 25.35 -9.03
C LEU A 51 10.64 25.71 -10.40
N GLY A 52 10.38 24.90 -11.44
CA GLY A 52 11.00 24.99 -12.74
C GLY A 52 12.50 24.65 -12.70
N ARG A 53 12.92 23.77 -11.79
CA ARG A 53 14.32 23.44 -11.52
C ARG A 53 14.56 21.93 -11.55
N ALA A 54 15.81 21.50 -11.67
CA ALA A 54 16.17 20.10 -11.48
C ALA A 54 16.42 19.79 -10.00
N CYS A 55 16.22 18.52 -9.60
CA CYS A 55 16.72 18.05 -8.32
C CYS A 55 18.24 17.88 -8.39
N VAL A 56 18.93 18.26 -7.32
CA VAL A 56 20.41 18.26 -7.21
C VAL A 56 20.88 17.40 -6.04
N ALA A 57 20.09 17.28 -4.98
CA ALA A 57 20.32 16.36 -3.86
C ALA A 57 19.02 16.14 -3.06
N SER A 58 18.90 14.98 -2.41
CA SER A 58 17.80 14.57 -1.54
C SER A 58 18.36 13.87 -0.31
N TYR A 59 17.64 14.01 0.80
CA TYR A 59 17.91 13.39 2.09
C TYR A 59 16.65 12.66 2.57
N GLU A 60 16.80 11.40 3.00
CA GLU A 60 15.72 10.43 3.38
C GLU A 60 14.78 9.94 2.25
N ASP A 61 14.96 10.40 1.00
CA ASP A 61 14.14 9.92 -0.14
C ASP A 61 14.91 9.02 -1.12
N ALA A 62 14.45 7.76 -1.20
CA ALA A 62 14.67 6.88 -2.34
C ALA A 62 13.74 5.66 -2.32
N PRO A 63 12.93 5.39 -3.38
CA PRO A 63 13.49 5.03 -4.69
C PRO A 63 12.88 5.79 -5.90
N GLY A 64 13.74 6.49 -6.66
CA GLY A 64 13.44 7.28 -7.89
C GLY A 64 14.40 8.45 -8.13
N GLU A 65 15.61 8.33 -7.59
CA GLU A 65 16.41 9.31 -6.83
C GLU A 65 17.02 10.55 -7.54
N CYS A 66 17.28 11.60 -6.75
CA CYS A 66 18.44 12.50 -6.94
C CYS A 66 19.03 12.93 -5.58
N VAL A 67 20.03 12.16 -5.09
CA VAL A 67 20.42 12.03 -3.67
C VAL A 67 21.75 12.67 -3.31
N ALA A 68 21.98 12.91 -2.03
CA ALA A 68 23.19 12.33 -1.43
C ALA A 68 22.94 12.06 0.04
N GLN A 69 23.42 10.96 0.65
CA GLN A 69 23.92 11.02 2.04
C GLN A 69 24.41 9.65 2.53
N ALA A 70 25.69 9.51 2.92
CA ALA A 70 26.20 8.23 3.41
C ALA A 70 26.26 8.16 4.96
N ASP A 71 26.81 9.16 5.65
CA ASP A 71 27.12 9.01 7.08
C ASP A 71 26.64 10.21 7.92
N LEU A 72 25.72 10.98 7.34
CA LEU A 72 24.79 11.97 7.90
C LEU A 72 25.10 12.54 9.31
N PRO A 73 25.61 13.77 9.41
CA PRO A 73 24.76 14.91 9.79
C PRO A 73 25.18 16.21 9.05
N SER A 74 24.53 17.38 9.16
CA SER A 74 23.36 17.77 9.97
C SER A 74 22.31 18.49 9.11
N LEU A 75 21.05 18.16 9.36
CA LEU A 75 19.87 18.90 8.89
C LEU A 75 19.48 19.99 9.87
N ASP A 76 18.97 21.10 9.33
CA ASP A 76 18.32 22.19 10.05
C ASP A 76 17.57 23.07 9.01
N CYS A 77 16.28 23.42 9.19
CA CYS A 77 15.82 24.62 9.91
C CYS A 77 15.65 24.48 11.43
N ALA A 78 16.51 23.66 12.00
CA ALA A 78 16.60 23.13 13.36
C ALA A 78 15.58 22.02 13.66
N GLU A 79 16.00 20.80 13.30
CA GLU A 79 15.63 19.54 13.97
C GLU A 79 14.25 18.97 13.65
N THR A 80 14.20 18.36 12.46
CA THR A 80 13.16 17.46 11.98
C THR A 80 13.09 16.19 12.83
N GLY A 81 12.07 16.10 13.68
CA GLY A 81 11.66 14.85 14.31
C GLY A 81 11.04 13.89 13.29
N HIS A 82 11.88 13.24 12.48
CA HIS A 82 11.68 11.93 11.83
C HIS A 82 10.35 11.68 11.07
N GLY A 83 10.08 12.45 10.01
CA GLY A 83 9.01 12.13 9.04
C GLY A 83 8.93 12.99 7.78
N SER A 84 9.91 13.86 7.51
CA SER A 84 9.84 14.87 6.46
C SER A 84 10.98 14.71 5.44
N ASP A 85 10.65 14.69 4.15
CA ASP A 85 11.60 14.57 3.05
C ASP A 85 12.27 15.94 2.78
N TYR A 86 13.57 15.96 2.47
CA TYR A 86 14.34 17.20 2.20
C TYR A 86 14.98 17.17 0.82
N CYS A 87 14.83 18.28 0.06
CA CYS A 87 15.40 18.41 -1.28
C CYS A 87 16.21 19.69 -1.46
N VAL A 88 17.20 19.58 -2.34
CA VAL A 88 17.95 20.68 -2.92
C VAL A 88 17.65 20.75 -4.41
N CYS A 89 17.03 21.85 -4.84
CA CYS A 89 16.66 22.12 -6.22
C CYS A 89 17.60 23.17 -6.85
N GLY A 90 17.97 22.98 -8.11
CA GLY A 90 18.82 23.92 -8.85
C GLY A 90 18.99 23.57 -10.32
N GLY A 91 19.41 24.55 -11.13
CA GLY A 91 19.55 24.39 -12.58
C GLY A 91 18.22 24.22 -13.32
N ALA A 92 18.27 24.05 -14.64
CA ALA A 92 17.09 23.81 -15.48
C ALA A 92 16.69 22.32 -15.49
N PRO A 93 15.39 21.98 -15.58
CA PRO A 93 14.93 20.59 -15.60
C PRO A 93 15.49 19.81 -16.81
N PRO A 94 15.75 18.50 -16.67
CA PRO A 94 16.15 17.67 -17.80
C PRO A 94 15.03 17.60 -18.85
N GLY A 95 15.27 18.21 -20.02
CA GLY A 95 14.34 18.23 -21.15
C GLY A 95 13.96 19.62 -21.68
N SER A 96 14.38 20.70 -21.01
CA SER A 96 14.10 22.06 -21.50
C SER A 96 15.10 22.49 -22.59
N THR A 97 14.84 22.14 -23.84
CA THR A 97 15.37 22.92 -24.98
C THR A 97 14.50 24.15 -25.19
N ASP A 98 15.13 25.32 -25.18
CA ASP A 98 14.54 26.64 -25.43
C ASP A 98 13.63 26.68 -26.67
N GLY A 99 12.38 27.10 -26.47
CA GLY A 99 11.43 27.33 -27.54
C GLY A 99 10.24 28.18 -27.10
N GLY A 100 10.42 29.51 -27.15
CA GLY A 100 9.43 30.49 -27.60
C GLY A 100 8.09 30.63 -26.86
N ALA A 101 7.96 31.77 -26.17
CA ALA A 101 6.76 32.24 -25.49
C ALA A 101 5.52 32.44 -26.39
N GLY A 102 4.34 32.16 -25.82
CA GLY A 102 3.02 32.58 -26.29
C GLY A 102 2.12 32.89 -25.09
N ASP A 103 2.07 34.20 -24.81
CA ASP A 103 1.31 35.02 -23.85
C ASP A 103 0.10 34.43 -23.11
N GLY A 104 0.00 34.78 -21.82
CA GLY A 104 -1.07 34.44 -20.90
C GLY A 104 -2.20 35.47 -20.95
N GLY A 105 -3.43 34.97 -21.14
CA GLY A 105 -4.67 35.73 -20.95
C GLY A 105 -5.52 35.12 -19.85
N ALA A 106 -5.54 35.83 -18.72
CA ALA A 106 -6.60 35.95 -17.71
C ALA A 106 -7.44 34.71 -17.32
N LEU A 107 -7.43 34.47 -16.00
CA LEU A 107 -8.41 33.74 -15.21
C LEU A 107 -9.84 33.99 -15.72
N ASP A 108 -10.47 32.95 -16.27
CA ASP A 108 -11.93 32.84 -16.29
C ASP A 108 -12.33 31.43 -15.84
N ALA A 109 -13.33 31.39 -14.99
CA ALA A 109 -13.85 30.19 -14.38
C ALA A 109 -14.57 29.35 -15.44
N GLY A 110 -13.91 28.30 -15.92
CA GLY A 110 -14.48 27.38 -16.90
C GLY A 110 -13.72 26.07 -16.89
N ARG A 111 -14.46 24.97 -16.71
CA ARG A 111 -13.99 23.60 -16.92
C ARG A 111 -13.36 23.47 -18.31
N ASP A 112 -12.20 22.82 -18.45
CA ASP A 112 -12.00 21.64 -19.32
C ASP A 112 -10.51 21.22 -19.52
N LEU A 113 -10.25 19.90 -19.29
CA LEU A 113 -9.48 18.95 -20.12
C LEU A 113 -7.99 19.31 -20.42
N ASP A 114 -6.97 18.74 -19.77
CA ASP A 114 -6.33 17.47 -20.22
C ASP A 114 -5.27 16.92 -19.21
N ALA A 115 -5.61 16.81 -17.92
CA ALA A 115 -5.08 15.65 -17.17
C ALA A 115 -6.02 14.51 -17.58
N ALA A 116 -5.56 13.54 -18.38
CA ALA A 116 -6.40 12.41 -18.76
C ALA A 116 -7.03 11.84 -17.49
N ALA A 117 -8.33 12.09 -17.32
CA ALA A 117 -9.05 11.66 -16.12
C ALA A 117 -8.83 10.16 -16.02
N ARG A 118 -8.32 9.71 -14.86
CA ARG A 118 -8.03 8.30 -14.66
C ARG A 118 -9.25 7.49 -15.11
N PRO A 119 -9.06 6.43 -15.93
CA PRO A 119 -10.18 5.62 -16.37
C PRO A 119 -11.05 5.23 -15.18
N ALA A 120 -12.37 5.34 -15.31
CA ALA A 120 -13.28 5.17 -14.17
C ALA A 120 -13.13 3.81 -13.45
N HIS A 121 -12.71 2.78 -14.18
CA HIS A 121 -12.43 1.48 -13.58
C HIS A 121 -11.22 1.51 -12.65
N GLU A 122 -10.25 2.40 -12.82
CA GLU A 122 -9.11 2.55 -11.93
C GLU A 122 -9.37 3.52 -10.76
N ALA A 123 -10.60 4.00 -10.56
CA ALA A 123 -10.90 4.98 -9.51
C ALA A 123 -10.57 4.48 -8.09
N ILE A 124 -10.66 3.17 -7.82
CA ILE A 124 -10.32 2.56 -6.52
C ILE A 124 -8.89 2.86 -6.07
N LEU A 125 -8.00 3.17 -7.00
CA LEU A 125 -6.61 3.49 -6.71
C LEU A 125 -6.49 4.74 -5.79
N ASP A 126 -7.49 5.62 -5.73
CA ASP A 126 -7.52 6.76 -4.79
C ASP A 126 -7.78 6.36 -3.33
N GLU A 127 -8.25 5.13 -3.08
CA GLU A 127 -8.61 4.63 -1.75
C GLU A 127 -7.43 3.99 -1.02
N ARG A 128 -6.30 3.81 -1.71
CA ARG A 128 -5.11 3.14 -1.18
C ARG A 128 -4.47 3.93 -0.05
N VAL A 129 -4.20 3.22 1.05
CA VAL A 129 -3.45 3.75 2.19
C VAL A 129 -2.48 2.68 2.71
N GLY A 130 -1.74 3.02 3.77
CA GLY A 130 -0.83 2.07 4.41
C GLY A 130 0.44 1.80 3.61
N PHE A 131 1.07 0.66 3.89
CA PHE A 131 2.33 0.28 3.26
C PHE A 131 2.17 -0.17 1.80
N GLY A 132 0.98 -0.60 1.38
CA GLY A 132 0.65 -0.97 0.00
C GLY A 132 0.17 0.21 -0.85
N ARG A 133 0.28 1.46 -0.36
CA ARG A 133 -0.34 2.63 -1.01
C ARG A 133 0.12 2.91 -2.45
N PHE A 134 1.30 2.42 -2.82
CA PHE A 134 1.89 2.58 -4.16
C PHE A 134 1.55 1.44 -5.12
N THR A 135 0.68 0.50 -4.73
CA THR A 135 0.26 -0.61 -5.60
C THR A 135 -0.62 -0.09 -6.73
N THR A 136 -0.15 -0.19 -7.96
CA THR A 136 -0.88 0.23 -9.17
C THR A 136 -1.61 -0.93 -9.86
N GLY A 137 -1.21 -2.17 -9.57
CA GLY A 137 -1.81 -3.35 -10.19
C GLY A 137 -1.62 -3.32 -11.71
N GLY A 138 -2.71 -3.57 -12.44
CA GLY A 138 -2.75 -3.51 -13.90
C GLY A 138 -3.07 -2.14 -14.50
N ALA A 139 -2.99 -1.06 -13.71
CA ALA A 139 -3.31 0.29 -14.19
C ALA A 139 -2.47 0.69 -15.42
N GLY A 140 -3.10 1.35 -16.39
CA GLY A 140 -2.49 1.68 -17.68
C GLY A 140 -2.29 0.47 -18.63
N GLY A 141 -2.54 -0.75 -18.15
CA GLY A 141 -2.57 -1.95 -18.97
C GLY A 141 -3.90 -2.15 -19.71
N PRO A 142 -3.98 -3.15 -20.60
CA PRO A 142 -5.24 -3.56 -21.20
C PRO A 142 -6.25 -4.01 -20.15
N VAL A 143 -7.51 -3.72 -20.42
CA VAL A 143 -8.63 -4.31 -19.70
C VAL A 143 -8.92 -5.67 -20.31
N VAL A 144 -8.89 -6.72 -19.48
CA VAL A 144 -9.11 -8.11 -19.90
C VAL A 144 -10.39 -8.62 -19.28
N ASP A 145 -11.32 -9.08 -20.12
CA ASP A 145 -12.63 -9.55 -19.67
C ASP A 145 -12.63 -11.08 -19.54
N VAL A 146 -12.88 -11.58 -18.32
CA VAL A 146 -13.19 -12.98 -18.03
C VAL A 146 -14.61 -13.27 -18.51
N THR A 147 -14.75 -14.27 -19.38
CA THR A 147 -15.99 -14.59 -20.10
C THR A 147 -16.47 -16.02 -19.87
N THR A 148 -15.72 -16.82 -19.12
CA THR A 148 -16.09 -18.18 -18.73
C THR A 148 -15.75 -18.44 -17.26
N LEU A 149 -16.53 -19.32 -16.62
CA LEU A 149 -16.30 -19.82 -15.26
C LEU A 149 -15.43 -21.08 -15.23
N ALA A 150 -14.95 -21.54 -16.39
CA ALA A 150 -14.01 -22.65 -16.45
C ALA A 150 -12.69 -22.29 -15.76
N ASP A 151 -12.09 -23.26 -15.08
CA ASP A 151 -10.79 -23.13 -14.40
C ASP A 151 -9.66 -22.72 -15.36
N ASP A 152 -9.68 -23.18 -16.61
CA ASP A 152 -8.65 -22.90 -17.60
C ASP A 152 -9.22 -22.59 -19.01
N GLY A 153 -8.31 -22.26 -19.92
CA GLY A 153 -8.61 -21.99 -21.32
C GLY A 153 -8.93 -20.53 -21.63
N PRO A 154 -9.08 -20.17 -22.91
CA PRO A 154 -9.34 -18.79 -23.33
C PRO A 154 -10.55 -18.18 -22.64
N GLY A 155 -10.38 -16.95 -22.13
CA GLY A 155 -11.44 -16.21 -21.42
C GLY A 155 -11.65 -16.59 -19.96
N SER A 156 -10.88 -17.54 -19.41
CA SER A 156 -10.89 -17.87 -17.97
C SER A 156 -10.12 -16.83 -17.14
N LEU A 157 -10.39 -16.80 -15.83
CA LEU A 157 -9.60 -16.02 -14.87
C LEU A 157 -8.13 -16.44 -14.91
N ARG A 158 -7.85 -17.74 -14.91
CA ARG A 158 -6.49 -18.29 -14.96
C ARG A 158 -5.70 -17.78 -16.15
N ALA A 159 -6.28 -17.87 -17.35
CA ALA A 159 -5.61 -17.41 -18.57
C ALA A 159 -5.27 -15.91 -18.53
N ALA A 160 -6.09 -15.08 -17.88
CA ALA A 160 -5.84 -13.65 -17.73
C ALA A 160 -4.80 -13.35 -16.63
N ALA A 161 -4.90 -14.01 -15.49
CA ALA A 161 -4.04 -13.78 -14.32
C ALA A 161 -2.60 -14.29 -14.51
N GLU A 162 -2.43 -15.40 -15.22
CA GLU A 162 -1.13 -16.03 -15.52
C GLU A 162 -0.47 -15.43 -16.79
N ALA A 163 -1.12 -14.49 -17.47
CA ALA A 163 -0.54 -13.83 -18.64
C ALA A 163 0.56 -12.83 -18.25
N VAL A 164 1.63 -12.79 -19.03
CA VAL A 164 2.73 -11.82 -18.84
C VAL A 164 2.29 -10.42 -19.24
N GLY A 165 2.70 -9.42 -18.44
CA GLY A 165 2.45 -7.99 -18.69
C GLY A 165 1.24 -7.46 -17.93
N PRO A 166 1.06 -6.12 -17.86
CA PRO A 166 0.03 -5.52 -17.03
C PRO A 166 -1.37 -5.85 -17.54
N ALA A 167 -2.33 -6.05 -16.64
CA ALA A 167 -3.74 -6.23 -17.03
C ALA A 167 -4.72 -5.86 -15.91
N TRP A 168 -5.78 -5.14 -16.28
CA TRP A 168 -6.95 -4.92 -15.43
C TRP A 168 -8.02 -5.95 -15.78
N ILE A 169 -8.08 -7.02 -15.00
CA ILE A 169 -8.94 -8.19 -15.23
C ILE A 169 -10.31 -7.92 -14.59
N ARG A 170 -11.37 -8.03 -15.38
CA ARG A 170 -12.77 -7.86 -14.94
C ARG A 170 -13.61 -9.05 -15.36
N PHE A 171 -14.81 -9.17 -14.82
CA PHE A 171 -15.71 -10.27 -15.12
C PHE A 171 -16.92 -9.80 -15.94
N ARG A 172 -17.22 -10.54 -17.01
CA ARG A 172 -18.44 -10.40 -17.84
C ARG A 172 -19.47 -11.48 -17.56
N VAL A 173 -19.15 -12.38 -16.64
CA VAL A 173 -19.97 -13.47 -16.14
C VAL A 173 -19.98 -13.41 -14.62
N SER A 174 -20.97 -14.01 -13.98
CA SER A 174 -21.07 -14.16 -12.52
C SER A 174 -21.27 -15.63 -12.20
N GLY A 175 -20.78 -16.07 -11.05
CA GLY A 175 -20.89 -17.46 -10.59
C GLY A 175 -19.61 -17.97 -9.94
N GLU A 176 -19.56 -19.28 -9.78
CA GLU A 176 -18.46 -19.98 -9.11
C GLU A 176 -17.39 -20.41 -10.12
N ILE A 177 -16.12 -20.13 -9.82
CA ILE A 177 -14.95 -20.62 -10.54
C ILE A 177 -14.27 -21.67 -9.64
N ALA A 178 -14.52 -22.95 -9.93
CA ALA A 178 -13.94 -24.06 -9.18
C ALA A 178 -12.54 -24.39 -9.71
N LEU A 179 -11.51 -24.01 -8.97
CA LEU A 179 -10.11 -24.24 -9.31
C LEU A 179 -9.73 -25.71 -9.09
N ARG A 180 -8.88 -26.22 -9.97
CA ARG A 180 -8.27 -27.56 -9.81
C ARG A 180 -6.86 -27.51 -9.21
N SER A 181 -6.27 -26.32 -9.18
CA SER A 181 -4.94 -26.01 -8.64
C SER A 181 -4.85 -24.50 -8.40
N PRO A 182 -3.83 -23.98 -7.67
CA PRO A 182 -3.74 -22.55 -7.41
C PRO A 182 -3.55 -21.77 -8.71
N ILE A 183 -4.08 -20.54 -8.80
CA ILE A 183 -3.75 -19.61 -9.89
C ILE A 183 -2.47 -18.88 -9.54
N GLN A 184 -1.48 -18.91 -10.45
CA GLN A 184 -0.20 -18.21 -10.27
C GLN A 184 -0.28 -16.80 -10.86
N VAL A 185 -0.72 -15.83 -10.06
CA VAL A 185 -0.91 -14.45 -10.51
C VAL A 185 0.45 -13.85 -10.87
N GLU A 186 0.56 -13.36 -12.12
CA GLU A 186 1.75 -12.63 -12.60
C GLU A 186 1.83 -11.21 -12.03
N SER A 187 2.97 -10.55 -12.21
CA SER A 187 3.12 -9.14 -11.84
C SER A 187 2.16 -8.23 -12.59
N ASP A 188 1.92 -7.05 -12.02
CA ASP A 188 1.16 -5.95 -12.61
C ASP A 188 -0.30 -6.33 -12.95
N LYS A 189 -0.98 -6.97 -12.00
CA LYS A 189 -2.36 -7.43 -12.17
C LYS A 189 -3.31 -6.70 -11.25
N THR A 190 -4.47 -6.35 -11.79
CA THR A 190 -5.66 -6.08 -10.98
C THR A 190 -6.69 -7.14 -11.30
N VAL A 191 -7.14 -7.92 -10.33
CA VAL A 191 -8.32 -8.78 -10.43
C VAL A 191 -9.47 -8.07 -9.74
N ASP A 192 -10.42 -7.56 -10.54
CA ASP A 192 -11.48 -6.68 -10.10
C ASP A 192 -12.86 -7.30 -10.34
N GLY A 193 -13.48 -7.76 -9.26
CA GLY A 193 -14.80 -8.37 -9.26
C GLY A 193 -15.96 -7.38 -9.35
N ARG A 194 -15.73 -6.05 -9.31
CA ARG A 194 -16.83 -5.08 -9.35
C ARG A 194 -17.68 -5.26 -10.60
N GLY A 195 -19.01 -5.25 -10.40
CA GLY A 195 -19.99 -5.43 -11.46
C GLY A 195 -20.31 -6.89 -11.79
N ALA A 196 -19.71 -7.86 -11.09
CA ALA A 196 -20.05 -9.26 -11.14
C ALA A 196 -20.10 -9.85 -9.72
N ASP A 197 -20.86 -10.94 -9.54
CA ASP A 197 -20.81 -11.76 -8.32
C ASP A 197 -19.93 -12.98 -8.62
N ILE A 198 -18.73 -13.03 -8.04
CA ILE A 198 -17.73 -14.06 -8.29
C ILE A 198 -17.30 -14.70 -6.98
N THR A 199 -17.32 -16.03 -6.97
CA THR A 199 -16.71 -16.84 -5.90
C THR A 199 -15.71 -17.79 -6.53
N VAL A 200 -14.46 -17.78 -6.05
CA VAL A 200 -13.44 -18.76 -6.39
C VAL A 200 -13.46 -19.87 -5.33
N THR A 201 -13.42 -21.13 -5.76
CA THR A 201 -13.45 -22.30 -4.85
C THR A 201 -12.39 -23.34 -5.20
N GLY A 202 -12.14 -24.28 -4.29
CA GLY A 202 -11.27 -25.44 -4.51
C GLY A 202 -9.78 -25.17 -4.29
N ASP A 203 -9.31 -23.95 -4.58
CA ASP A 203 -7.92 -23.52 -4.37
C ASP A 203 -7.82 -21.98 -4.28
N GLY A 204 -6.62 -21.43 -4.14
CA GLY A 204 -6.35 -20.01 -3.94
C GLY A 204 -5.64 -19.28 -5.10
N LEU A 205 -5.34 -18.00 -4.85
CA LEU A 205 -4.59 -17.12 -5.74
C LEU A 205 -3.21 -16.83 -5.13
N PHE A 206 -2.15 -17.27 -5.81
CA PHE A 206 -0.78 -17.22 -5.30
C PHE A 206 0.09 -16.26 -6.13
N VAL A 207 0.92 -15.48 -5.46
CA VAL A 207 1.95 -14.61 -6.07
C VAL A 207 3.30 -15.01 -5.47
N GLN A 208 4.26 -15.37 -6.31
CA GLN A 208 5.56 -15.85 -5.83
C GLN A 208 6.74 -15.51 -6.75
N GLY A 209 7.96 -15.79 -6.30
CA GLY A 209 9.17 -15.67 -7.11
C GLY A 209 9.51 -14.22 -7.44
N GLY A 210 9.35 -13.33 -6.48
CA GLY A 210 9.61 -11.90 -6.60
C GLY A 210 8.56 -11.11 -7.39
N ARG A 211 7.46 -11.76 -7.80
CA ARG A 211 6.33 -11.08 -8.45
C ARG A 211 5.67 -10.09 -7.52
N GLY A 212 5.09 -9.03 -8.07
CA GLY A 212 4.59 -7.91 -7.29
C GLY A 212 3.67 -6.99 -8.09
N ASN A 213 3.23 -5.92 -7.43
CA ASN A 213 2.27 -4.97 -7.98
C ASN A 213 0.93 -5.66 -8.34
N VAL A 214 0.28 -6.25 -7.34
CA VAL A 214 -0.98 -7.00 -7.52
C VAL A 214 -2.09 -6.43 -6.66
N ILE A 215 -3.26 -6.24 -7.27
CA ILE A 215 -4.51 -5.84 -6.61
C ILE A 215 -5.53 -6.96 -6.76
N LEU A 216 -6.10 -7.43 -5.65
CA LEU A 216 -7.22 -8.38 -5.62
C LEU A 216 -8.41 -7.70 -4.95
N THR A 217 -9.54 -7.57 -5.65
CA THR A 217 -10.64 -6.78 -5.12
C THR A 217 -12.05 -7.17 -5.56
N HIS A 218 -13.01 -7.07 -4.64
CA HIS A 218 -14.46 -7.21 -4.88
C HIS A 218 -14.93 -8.60 -5.36
N PHE A 219 -14.32 -9.68 -4.87
CA PHE A 219 -14.82 -11.04 -5.08
C PHE A 219 -14.55 -11.92 -3.86
N ALA A 220 -15.15 -13.11 -3.86
CA ALA A 220 -14.99 -14.07 -2.77
C ALA A 220 -14.02 -15.20 -3.13
N ILE A 221 -13.31 -15.73 -2.13
CA ILE A 221 -12.56 -16.99 -2.23
C ILE A 221 -12.94 -17.85 -1.03
N ARG A 222 -13.35 -19.09 -1.25
CA ARG A 222 -13.66 -20.02 -0.16
C ARG A 222 -13.31 -21.47 -0.47
N ASP A 223 -13.25 -22.29 0.58
CA ASP A 223 -13.10 -23.75 0.45
C ASP A 223 -11.85 -24.16 -0.35
N SER A 224 -10.71 -23.52 -0.04
CA SER A 224 -9.39 -23.94 -0.54
C SER A 224 -8.86 -25.10 0.30
N ALA A 225 -8.19 -26.06 -0.34
CA ALA A 225 -7.45 -27.11 0.38
C ALA A 225 -6.17 -26.59 1.06
N ASP A 226 -5.71 -25.40 0.68
CA ASP A 226 -4.49 -24.72 1.14
C ASP A 226 -4.86 -23.29 1.58
N ASP A 227 -3.97 -22.32 1.37
CA ASP A 227 -4.23 -20.89 1.56
C ASP A 227 -5.29 -20.35 0.56
N LEU A 228 -6.06 -19.33 0.94
CA LEU A 228 -6.97 -18.63 0.00
C LEU A 228 -6.20 -17.60 -0.86
N ILE A 229 -5.35 -16.79 -0.22
CA ILE A 229 -4.44 -15.85 -0.87
C ILE A 229 -3.04 -16.06 -0.26
N ARG A 230 -2.03 -16.24 -1.11
CA ARG A 230 -0.67 -16.46 -0.64
C ARG A 230 0.34 -15.65 -1.45
N PHE A 231 1.06 -14.77 -0.79
CA PHE A 231 2.21 -14.05 -1.31
C PHE A 231 3.48 -14.57 -0.64
N TYR A 232 4.43 -15.11 -1.39
CA TYR A 232 5.63 -15.70 -0.82
C TYR A 232 6.81 -15.68 -1.79
N ASP A 233 8.00 -16.09 -1.37
CA ASP A 233 9.25 -16.03 -2.14
C ASP A 233 9.48 -14.63 -2.75
N GLY A 234 9.45 -13.59 -1.91
CA GLY A 234 9.68 -12.20 -2.28
C GLY A 234 8.54 -11.52 -3.05
N GLY A 235 8.71 -10.23 -3.31
CA GLY A 235 7.72 -9.39 -3.99
C GLY A 235 7.34 -8.16 -3.18
N ALA A 236 6.77 -7.17 -3.83
CA ALA A 236 6.32 -5.94 -3.19
C ALA A 236 5.08 -5.37 -3.87
N ARG A 237 4.41 -4.42 -3.20
CA ARG A 237 3.22 -3.71 -3.67
C ARG A 237 2.06 -4.66 -3.87
N MET A 238 1.43 -5.05 -2.76
CA MET A 238 0.26 -5.93 -2.79
C MET A 238 -0.92 -5.25 -2.10
N TRP A 239 -2.09 -5.33 -2.71
CA TRP A 239 -3.30 -4.77 -2.14
C TRP A 239 -4.49 -5.74 -2.26
N VAL A 240 -4.97 -6.19 -1.12
CA VAL A 240 -6.18 -7.00 -0.98
C VAL A 240 -7.28 -6.10 -0.44
N HIS A 241 -8.37 -5.93 -1.18
CA HIS A 241 -9.33 -4.85 -0.90
C HIS A 241 -10.76 -5.28 -1.18
N HIS A 242 -11.71 -5.10 -0.25
CA HIS A 242 -13.11 -5.52 -0.45
C HIS A 242 -13.24 -6.99 -0.87
N MET A 243 -12.53 -7.88 -0.20
CA MET A 243 -12.62 -9.33 -0.42
C MET A 243 -13.53 -9.99 0.62
N ASP A 244 -14.10 -11.13 0.27
CA ASP A 244 -14.75 -12.06 1.21
C ASP A 244 -13.96 -13.37 1.22
N LEU A 245 -13.34 -13.70 2.35
CA LEU A 245 -12.43 -14.85 2.50
C LEU A 245 -12.97 -15.82 3.57
N GLU A 246 -13.13 -17.09 3.22
CA GLU A 246 -13.76 -18.06 4.11
C GLU A 246 -13.19 -19.48 3.97
N ASN A 247 -13.01 -20.18 5.10
CA ASN A 247 -12.74 -21.63 5.13
C ASN A 247 -11.57 -22.11 4.22
N GLY A 248 -10.37 -21.54 4.39
CA GLY A 248 -9.13 -22.08 3.82
C GLY A 248 -8.59 -23.25 4.64
N GLY A 249 -7.86 -24.14 3.97
CA GLY A 249 -7.28 -25.35 4.57
C GLY A 249 -6.08 -25.05 5.47
N ASP A 250 -5.31 -24.00 5.17
CA ASP A 250 -4.26 -23.47 6.06
C ASP A 250 -4.51 -22.00 6.43
N GLY A 251 -4.04 -21.04 5.62
CA GLY A 251 -4.16 -19.59 5.82
C GLY A 251 -5.29 -18.92 5.03
N ALA A 252 -5.94 -17.90 5.58
CA ALA A 252 -6.83 -17.08 4.76
C ALA A 252 -6.03 -16.09 3.90
N PHE A 253 -4.97 -15.54 4.48
CA PHE A 253 -4.06 -14.63 3.81
C PHE A 253 -2.64 -14.77 4.36
N ASP A 254 -1.70 -15.23 3.54
CA ASP A 254 -0.29 -15.35 3.95
C ASP A 254 0.59 -14.43 3.11
N ALA A 255 1.51 -13.72 3.77
CA ALA A 255 2.54 -12.86 3.17
C ALA A 255 3.89 -13.13 3.83
N THR A 256 4.71 -13.97 3.19
CA THR A 256 5.92 -14.54 3.81
C THR A 256 7.13 -14.42 2.89
N GLU A 257 8.29 -14.85 3.38
CA GLU A 257 9.54 -14.98 2.64
C GLU A 257 9.99 -13.68 1.98
N GLY A 258 9.94 -12.58 2.75
CA GLY A 258 10.44 -11.27 2.29
C GLY A 258 9.46 -10.43 1.48
N VAL A 259 8.20 -10.86 1.34
CA VAL A 259 7.13 -10.02 0.77
C VAL A 259 6.95 -8.74 1.60
N THR A 260 6.85 -7.59 0.93
CA THR A 260 6.73 -6.28 1.59
C THR A 260 5.74 -5.34 0.89
N GLU A 261 5.48 -4.17 1.48
CA GLU A 261 4.53 -3.17 0.95
C GLU A 261 3.12 -3.76 0.71
N VAL A 262 2.59 -4.41 1.75
CA VAL A 262 1.30 -5.10 1.70
C VAL A 262 0.23 -4.28 2.41
N THR A 263 -0.97 -4.20 1.85
CA THR A 263 -2.17 -3.71 2.55
C THR A 263 -3.36 -4.65 2.34
N ILE A 264 -4.06 -4.97 3.43
CA ILE A 264 -5.37 -5.61 3.41
C ILE A 264 -6.41 -4.66 4.00
N SER A 265 -7.48 -4.42 3.27
CA SER A 265 -8.44 -3.36 3.62
C SER A 265 -9.87 -3.69 3.26
N TYR A 266 -10.81 -3.27 4.11
CA TYR A 266 -12.25 -3.48 3.89
C TYR A 266 -12.62 -4.92 3.54
N THR A 267 -11.82 -5.88 4.00
CA THR A 267 -11.94 -7.30 3.69
C THR A 267 -12.62 -8.00 4.86
N HIS A 268 -13.54 -8.89 4.55
CA HIS A 268 -14.19 -9.75 5.51
C HIS A 268 -13.52 -11.13 5.47
N ILE A 269 -12.93 -11.54 6.59
CA ILE A 269 -12.40 -12.90 6.74
C ILE A 269 -13.22 -13.61 7.81
N ARG A 270 -13.77 -14.77 7.49
CA ARG A 270 -14.64 -15.48 8.42
C ARG A 270 -14.49 -16.99 8.45
N ASN A 271 -14.98 -17.59 9.53
CA ASN A 271 -15.04 -19.04 9.72
C ASN A 271 -13.68 -19.72 9.47
N HIS A 272 -12.61 -19.14 10.02
CA HIS A 272 -11.24 -19.54 9.70
C HIS A 272 -10.40 -19.81 10.96
N ASP A 273 -9.50 -20.79 10.93
CA ASP A 273 -8.58 -21.03 12.04
C ASP A 273 -7.36 -20.09 11.98
N LYS A 274 -6.43 -20.35 11.06
CA LYS A 274 -5.19 -19.58 10.93
C LYS A 274 -5.42 -18.45 9.92
N THR A 275 -5.77 -17.26 10.41
CA THR A 275 -6.30 -16.21 9.53
C THR A 275 -5.21 -15.58 8.67
N MET A 276 -4.21 -14.94 9.27
CA MET A 276 -3.19 -14.20 8.53
C MET A 276 -1.76 -14.39 9.06
N LEU A 277 -0.89 -15.00 8.27
CA LEU A 277 0.55 -15.07 8.56
C LEU A 277 1.32 -13.99 7.81
N VAL A 278 2.06 -13.15 8.54
CA VAL A 278 3.02 -12.21 7.96
C VAL A 278 4.41 -12.56 8.48
N GLY A 279 5.24 -13.10 7.60
CA GLY A 279 6.52 -13.70 7.94
C GLY A 279 6.39 -15.11 8.53
N ALA A 280 7.01 -16.09 7.86
CA ALA A 280 7.05 -17.49 8.25
C ALA A 280 8.20 -17.80 9.22
N SER A 281 9.44 -17.40 8.90
CA SER A 281 10.63 -17.70 9.71
C SER A 281 11.85 -16.85 9.33
N SER A 282 12.83 -16.71 10.23
CA SER A 282 14.11 -16.04 9.95
C SER A 282 14.94 -16.72 8.85
N ASP A 283 14.72 -18.02 8.63
CA ASP A 283 15.59 -18.84 7.78
C ASP A 283 15.11 -18.86 6.32
N THR A 284 13.94 -18.29 6.05
CA THR A 284 13.24 -18.31 4.76
C THR A 284 13.22 -16.95 4.07
N GLY A 285 14.15 -16.04 4.42
CA GLY A 285 14.27 -14.72 3.79
C GLY A 285 13.39 -13.62 4.40
N ASP A 286 12.60 -13.93 5.44
CA ASP A 286 11.88 -12.89 6.18
C ASP A 286 12.84 -11.96 6.92
N GLY A 287 12.51 -10.68 6.97
CA GLY A 287 13.45 -9.70 7.51
C GLY A 287 12.84 -8.38 7.92
N ALA A 288 13.71 -7.52 8.44
CA ALA A 288 13.35 -6.19 8.94
C ALA A 288 12.75 -5.26 7.87
N GLY A 289 12.87 -5.60 6.58
CA GLY A 289 12.31 -4.83 5.46
C GLY A 289 10.83 -5.08 5.17
N MET A 290 10.20 -6.09 5.78
CA MET A 290 8.79 -6.39 5.56
C MET A 290 7.89 -5.28 6.14
N ARG A 291 6.85 -4.90 5.41
CA ARG A 291 5.92 -3.82 5.76
C ARG A 291 4.49 -4.25 5.44
N TRP A 292 3.61 -4.21 6.44
CA TRP A 292 2.24 -4.71 6.31
C TRP A 292 1.21 -3.79 7.00
N THR A 293 0.07 -3.58 6.36
CA THR A 293 -1.05 -2.81 6.93
C THR A 293 -2.35 -3.61 6.83
N GLY A 294 -3.13 -3.66 7.91
CA GLY A 294 -4.50 -4.16 7.92
C GLY A 294 -5.45 -3.12 8.48
N HIS A 295 -6.43 -2.66 7.68
CA HIS A 295 -7.41 -1.70 8.19
C HIS A 295 -8.84 -1.88 7.72
N HIS A 296 -9.80 -1.47 8.55
CA HIS A 296 -11.23 -1.55 8.25
C HIS A 296 -11.69 -2.96 7.84
N ASN A 297 -10.95 -3.99 8.26
CA ASN A 297 -11.32 -5.37 8.01
C ASN A 297 -12.26 -5.86 9.11
N TRP A 298 -13.08 -6.83 8.76
CA TRP A 298 -13.91 -7.56 9.71
C TRP A 298 -13.40 -8.99 9.78
N TYR A 299 -13.06 -9.45 10.98
CA TYR A 299 -12.72 -10.84 11.26
C TYR A 299 -13.85 -11.46 12.07
N GLU A 300 -14.62 -12.36 11.48
CA GLU A 300 -15.82 -12.98 12.07
C GLU A 300 -15.59 -14.47 12.31
N ASP A 301 -15.82 -14.96 13.53
CA ASP A 301 -15.68 -16.40 13.84
C ASP A 301 -14.25 -16.97 13.59
N CYS A 302 -13.24 -16.10 13.57
CA CYS A 302 -11.85 -16.51 13.38
C CYS A 302 -11.24 -17.09 14.68
N VAL A 303 -10.23 -17.95 14.58
CA VAL A 303 -9.51 -18.46 15.75
C VAL A 303 -8.30 -17.58 16.05
N GLN A 304 -7.29 -17.57 15.19
CA GLN A 304 -5.99 -16.97 15.49
C GLN A 304 -5.39 -16.23 14.29
N ARG A 305 -4.30 -15.49 14.54
CA ARG A 305 -3.47 -14.80 13.54
C ARG A 305 -4.14 -13.60 12.85
N LEU A 306 -4.49 -12.56 13.60
CA LEU A 306 -5.32 -11.41 13.18
C LEU A 306 -4.61 -10.02 13.25
N PRO A 307 -3.35 -9.84 12.82
CA PRO A 307 -2.43 -10.80 12.18
C PRO A 307 -1.46 -11.49 13.16
N PHE A 308 -0.77 -12.52 12.65
CA PHE A 308 0.45 -13.07 13.25
C PHE A 308 1.68 -12.56 12.51
N ILE A 309 2.50 -11.73 13.16
CA ILE A 309 3.67 -11.08 12.56
C ILE A 309 4.98 -11.68 13.07
N ARG A 310 5.92 -11.90 12.15
CA ARG A 310 7.34 -12.14 12.43
C ARG A 310 8.18 -11.12 11.66
N MET A 311 9.16 -10.51 12.32
CA MET A 311 10.01 -9.46 11.73
C MET A 311 9.19 -8.27 11.20
N GLY A 312 9.86 -7.33 10.53
CA GLY A 312 9.22 -6.22 9.83
C GLY A 312 8.34 -5.31 10.70
N TRP A 313 7.59 -4.44 10.03
CA TRP A 313 6.63 -3.54 10.67
C TRP A 313 5.21 -3.84 10.20
N ALA A 314 4.29 -3.85 11.15
CA ALA A 314 2.87 -4.02 10.92
C ALA A 314 2.07 -2.85 11.50
N HIS A 315 1.00 -2.47 10.82
CA HIS A 315 0.02 -1.51 11.32
C HIS A 315 -1.39 -2.10 11.19
N SER A 316 -2.06 -2.32 12.32
CA SER A 316 -3.43 -2.81 12.39
C SER A 316 -4.33 -1.72 12.95
N PHE A 317 -5.25 -1.17 12.15
CA PHE A 317 -6.14 -0.10 12.63
C PHE A 317 -7.57 -0.12 12.13
N ASN A 318 -8.51 0.39 12.94
CA ASN A 318 -9.94 0.46 12.62
C ASN A 318 -10.58 -0.88 12.20
N ASN A 319 -10.05 -2.02 12.64
CA ASN A 319 -10.63 -3.32 12.34
C ASN A 319 -11.68 -3.72 13.40
N LEU A 320 -12.67 -4.52 13.00
CA LEU A 320 -13.54 -5.27 13.91
C LEU A 320 -12.99 -6.70 14.02
N ILE A 321 -12.51 -7.06 15.21
CA ILE A 321 -11.85 -8.34 15.46
C ILE A 321 -12.69 -9.18 16.41
N GLU A 322 -13.47 -10.11 15.84
CA GLU A 322 -14.28 -11.07 16.56
C GLU A 322 -13.64 -12.46 16.48
N TRP A 323 -12.90 -12.83 17.53
CA TRP A 323 -12.17 -14.10 17.56
C TRP A 323 -12.69 -15.05 18.65
N ARG A 324 -12.62 -16.34 18.36
CA ARG A 324 -13.16 -17.41 19.20
C ARG A 324 -12.20 -17.88 20.28
N SER A 325 -10.94 -18.14 19.96
CA SER A 325 -9.97 -18.72 20.92
C SER A 325 -8.53 -18.51 20.45
N GLY A 326 -7.51 -19.12 21.06
CA GLY A 326 -6.13 -18.94 20.61
C GLY A 326 -5.62 -17.51 20.84
N THR A 327 -4.86 -16.96 19.90
CA THR A 327 -4.35 -15.59 20.01
C THR A 327 -4.80 -14.76 18.83
N ALA A 328 -5.49 -13.64 19.10
CA ALA A 328 -5.92 -12.72 18.05
C ALA A 328 -4.69 -12.13 17.35
N MET A 329 -3.96 -11.22 17.99
CA MET A 329 -2.77 -10.60 17.39
C MET A 329 -1.47 -11.05 18.05
N SER A 330 -0.40 -11.20 17.27
CA SER A 330 0.90 -11.58 17.85
C SER A 330 2.10 -11.03 17.08
N VAL A 331 3.15 -10.64 17.80
CA VAL A 331 4.48 -10.37 17.24
C VAL A 331 5.49 -11.31 17.87
N ARG A 332 6.07 -12.22 17.08
CA ARG A 332 6.86 -13.34 17.64
C ARG A 332 8.38 -13.15 17.60
N ILE A 333 8.91 -12.63 16.49
CA ILE A 333 10.35 -12.59 16.27
C ILE A 333 10.82 -11.15 16.05
N SER A 334 11.89 -10.76 16.73
CA SER A 334 12.55 -9.45 16.60
C SER A 334 13.37 -9.37 15.31
N PRO A 335 13.34 -8.23 14.58
CA PRO A 335 12.87 -6.89 15.01
C PRO A 335 11.41 -6.59 14.65
N GLY A 336 10.50 -7.55 14.75
CA GLY A 336 9.08 -7.35 14.51
C GLY A 336 8.46 -6.26 15.39
N GLN A 337 7.70 -5.36 14.78
CA GLN A 337 6.98 -4.29 15.47
C GLN A 337 5.57 -4.17 14.93
N MET A 338 4.60 -3.97 15.83
CA MET A 338 3.22 -3.73 15.44
C MET A 338 2.61 -2.56 16.18
N LEU A 339 2.02 -1.64 15.42
CA LEU A 339 1.16 -0.59 15.93
C LEU A 339 -0.30 -1.03 15.77
N VAL A 340 -1.06 -0.99 16.87
CA VAL A 340 -2.46 -1.43 16.94
C VAL A 340 -3.32 -0.25 17.38
N GLU A 341 -4.07 0.36 16.46
CA GLU A 341 -4.81 1.61 16.73
C GLU A 341 -6.31 1.52 16.45
N ASN A 342 -7.15 1.98 17.38
CA ASN A 342 -8.59 2.17 17.15
C ASN A 342 -9.35 0.93 16.62
N ASN A 343 -8.89 -0.27 16.94
CA ASN A 343 -9.60 -1.50 16.62
C ASN A 343 -10.68 -1.77 17.67
N VAL A 344 -11.74 -2.46 17.28
CA VAL A 344 -12.69 -3.09 18.20
C VAL A 344 -12.26 -4.54 18.41
N LEU A 345 -11.82 -4.86 19.62
CA LEU A 345 -11.43 -6.21 20.04
C LEU A 345 -12.59 -6.83 20.80
N ALA A 346 -13.31 -7.75 20.15
CA ALA A 346 -14.53 -8.36 20.66
C ALA A 346 -14.39 -9.88 20.77
N PRO A 347 -13.79 -10.41 21.85
CA PRO A 347 -13.70 -11.85 22.05
C PRO A 347 -15.09 -12.48 22.05
N GLN A 348 -15.22 -13.64 21.41
CA GLN A 348 -16.46 -14.42 21.38
C GLN A 348 -16.48 -15.50 22.49
N THR A 349 -15.32 -15.82 23.07
CA THR A 349 -15.21 -16.69 24.25
C THR A 349 -14.21 -16.13 25.27
N ALA A 350 -14.20 -16.68 26.48
CA ALA A 350 -13.24 -16.32 27.55
C ALA A 350 -11.86 -16.98 27.40
N VAL A 351 -11.59 -17.65 26.29
CA VAL A 351 -10.34 -18.39 26.04
C VAL A 351 -9.48 -17.62 25.05
N GLY A 352 -8.20 -17.44 25.38
CA GLY A 352 -7.20 -16.93 24.45
C GLY A 352 -6.51 -15.63 24.89
N HIS A 353 -5.62 -15.13 24.03
CA HIS A 353 -4.86 -13.90 24.24
C HIS A 353 -5.24 -12.84 23.20
N LYS A 354 -5.36 -11.58 23.63
CA LYS A 354 -5.70 -10.45 22.75
C LYS A 354 -4.53 -10.09 21.85
N VAL A 355 -3.40 -9.77 22.48
CA VAL A 355 -2.17 -9.37 21.83
C VAL A 355 -1.01 -9.97 22.62
N ILE A 356 -0.13 -10.71 21.97
CA ILE A 356 1.10 -11.22 22.61
C ILE A 356 2.35 -10.74 21.87
N SER A 357 3.41 -10.52 22.64
CA SER A 357 4.77 -10.51 22.10
C SER A 357 5.56 -11.62 22.78
N GLU A 358 5.80 -12.72 22.05
CA GLU A 358 6.42 -13.93 22.60
C GLU A 358 7.41 -14.54 21.61
N GLY A 359 8.66 -14.75 22.02
CA GLY A 359 9.67 -15.44 21.21
C GLY A 359 11.11 -14.97 21.49
N GLU A 360 12.07 -15.58 20.80
CA GLU A 360 13.48 -15.19 20.86
C GLU A 360 13.64 -13.73 20.40
N GLY A 361 14.25 -12.90 21.25
CA GLY A 361 14.52 -11.49 20.94
C GLY A 361 13.36 -10.50 21.12
N ARG A 362 12.14 -10.94 21.51
CA ARG A 362 10.89 -10.15 21.75
C ARG A 362 10.66 -8.96 20.80
N GLY A 363 9.71 -9.10 19.87
CA GLY A 363 9.21 -7.95 19.09
C GLY A 363 8.46 -6.93 19.95
N ALA A 364 8.10 -5.78 19.39
CA ALA A 364 7.39 -4.72 20.10
C ALA A 364 5.94 -4.58 19.63
N VAL A 365 5.03 -4.30 20.56
CA VAL A 365 3.65 -3.92 20.23
C VAL A 365 3.28 -2.64 20.95
N ARG A 366 2.68 -1.70 20.23
CA ARG A 366 2.08 -0.47 20.78
C ARG A 366 0.59 -0.49 20.53
N LEU A 367 -0.20 -0.28 21.59
CA LEU A 367 -1.65 -0.17 21.51
C LEU A 367 -2.09 1.27 21.78
N ARG A 368 -3.05 1.80 21.01
CA ARG A 368 -3.63 3.13 21.22
C ARG A 368 -5.10 3.16 20.80
N GLY A 369 -5.99 3.65 21.66
CA GLY A 369 -7.39 3.90 21.32
C GLY A 369 -8.24 2.67 20.95
N ASN A 370 -7.75 1.45 21.18
CA ASN A 370 -8.52 0.23 20.92
C ASN A 370 -9.67 0.12 21.93
N LEU A 371 -10.86 -0.23 21.44
CA LEU A 371 -12.02 -0.53 22.27
C LEU A 371 -12.07 -2.03 22.51
N GLU A 372 -12.06 -2.42 23.78
CA GLU A 372 -12.22 -3.83 24.17
C GLU A 372 -13.65 -4.05 24.62
N ARG A 373 -14.41 -4.89 23.92
CA ARG A 373 -15.75 -5.25 24.37
C ARG A 373 -15.62 -6.27 25.52
N PRO A 374 -16.06 -5.95 26.75
CA PRO A 374 -16.10 -6.92 27.83
C PRO A 374 -17.03 -8.08 27.47
N LEU A 375 -16.73 -9.27 27.99
CA LEU A 375 -17.64 -10.41 27.91
C LEU A 375 -18.78 -10.24 28.92
N PRO A 376 -19.94 -10.88 28.72
CA PRO A 376 -21.00 -10.93 29.73
C PRO A 376 -20.46 -11.47 31.07
N GLY A 377 -20.38 -10.60 32.09
CA GLY A 377 -19.88 -10.94 33.43
C GLY A 377 -18.59 -10.21 33.84
N ASP A 378 -17.91 -9.52 32.92
CA ASP A 378 -16.73 -8.70 33.27
C ASP A 378 -17.14 -7.40 33.99
N VAL A 379 -16.41 -7.04 35.06
CA VAL A 379 -16.52 -5.74 35.73
C VAL A 379 -15.37 -4.86 35.25
N ILE A 380 -15.68 -3.75 34.60
CA ILE A 380 -14.68 -2.75 34.17
C ILE A 380 -14.54 -1.70 35.27
N GLU A 381 -13.40 -1.68 35.95
CA GLU A 381 -12.96 -0.49 36.71
C GLU A 381 -12.13 0.39 35.77
N MET A 382 -12.69 1.53 35.38
CA MET A 382 -11.98 2.55 34.61
C MET A 382 -11.17 3.41 35.58
N THR A 383 -9.87 3.15 35.73
CA THR A 383 -8.95 4.11 36.33
C THR A 383 -8.34 4.98 35.24
N GLU A 384 -8.74 6.25 35.20
CA GLU A 384 -8.03 7.29 34.44
C GLU A 384 -6.64 7.49 35.06
N HIS A 385 -5.58 7.38 34.25
CA HIS A 385 -4.20 7.69 34.62
C HIS A 385 -3.65 8.79 33.73
#